data_AF-A0ABC9U9L9-F1
#
_entry.id   AF-A0ABC9U9L9-F1
#
_cell.length_a   1.000
_cell.length_b   1.000
_cell.length_c   1.000
_cell.angle_alpha   90.00
_cell.angle_beta   90.00
_cell.angle_gamma   90.00
#
_symmetry.space_group_name_H-M   'P 1'
#
loop_
_entity.id
_entity.type
_entity.pdbx_description
1 polymer ?
#
loop_
_entity_poly.entity_id
_entity_poly.type
_entity_poly.pdbx_seq_one_letter_code
_entity_poly.pdbx_strand_id
1 'polypeptide(L)' 'MSMTSADLRSLLTLVYKLVFLSVGLYMVLSGRLGVNVFDTLSKAVGGLLGA' A
#
# COMPACT_ATOMS: atom_id res chain seq x y z
N MET A 1 12.48 -4.31 -25.56
CA MET A 1 12.07 -3.17 -24.70
C MET A 1 12.68 -3.43 -23.33
N SER A 2 13.75 -2.72 -22.98
CA SER A 2 14.43 -2.93 -21.69
C SER A 2 13.62 -2.23 -20.62
N MET A 3 13.10 -2.98 -19.65
CA MET A 3 12.37 -2.41 -18.52
C MET A 3 13.32 -1.47 -17.78
N THR A 4 12.97 -0.19 -17.72
CA THR A 4 13.85 0.80 -17.11
C THR A 4 13.80 0.66 -15.60
N SER A 5 14.84 1.12 -14.90
CA SER A 5 14.85 1.17 -13.43
C SER A 5 13.67 1.94 -12.86
N ALA A 6 13.14 2.93 -13.59
CA ALA A 6 11.94 3.66 -13.25
C ALA A 6 10.67 2.79 -13.33
N ASP A 7 10.53 1.98 -14.38
CA ASP A 7 9.41 1.04 -14.53
C ASP A 7 9.41 -0.01 -13.41
N LEU A 8 10.59 -0.49 -13.04
CA LEU A 8 10.77 -1.46 -11.95
C LEU A 8 10.38 -0.86 -10.60
N ARG A 9 10.82 0.38 -10.34
CA ARG A 9 10.45 1.11 -9.12
C ARG A 9 8.95 1.39 -9.07
N SER A 10 8.33 1.74 -10.20
CA SER A 10 6.88 1.93 -10.32
C SER A 10 6.10 0.64 -10.02
N LEU A 11 6.54 -0.48 -10.61
CA LEU A 11 5.95 -1.80 -10.36
C LEU A 11 6.08 -2.19 -8.89
N LEU A 12 7.26 -2.03 -8.28
CA LEU A 12 7.49 -2.29 -6.86
C LEU A 12 6.55 -1.46 -5.99
N THR A 13 6.44 -0.16 -6.25
CA THR A 13 5.51 0.73 -5.51
C THR A 13 4.06 0.27 -5.65
N LEU A 14 3.64 -0.16 -6.84
CA LEU A 14 2.30 -0.69 -7.07
C LEU A 14 2.06 -1.98 -6.26
N VAL A 15 3.01 -2.91 -6.28
CA VAL A 15 2.94 -4.16 -5.51
C VAL A 15 2.85 -3.87 -4.02
N TYR A 16 3.66 -2.94 -3.50
CA TYR A 16 3.62 -2.52 -2.10
C TYR A 16 2.24 -1.95 -1.71
N LYS A 17 1.66 -1.10 -2.56
CA LYS A 17 0.31 -0.54 -2.33
C LYS A 17 -0.75 -1.64 -2.28
N LEU A 18 -0.71 -2.59 -3.21
CA LEU A 18 -1.66 -3.71 -3.27
C LEU A 18 -1.56 -4.65 -2.06
N VAL A 19 -0.34 -4.99 -1.66
CA VAL A 19 -0.10 -5.84 -0.47
C VAL A 19 -0.58 -5.13 0.79
N PHE A 20 -0.22 -3.85 0.95
CA PHE A 20 -0.65 -3.05 2.09
C PHE A 20 -2.17 -2.96 2.19
N LEU A 21 -2.85 -2.67 1.07
CA LEU A 21 -4.30 -2.59 1.01
C LEU A 21 -4.95 -3.93 1.36
N SER A 22 -4.44 -5.03 0.78
CA SER A 22 -5.02 -6.37 0.97
C SER A 22 -4.86 -6.86 2.41
N VAL A 23 -3.66 -6.73 2.99
CA VAL A 23 -3.39 -7.14 4.38
C VAL A 23 -4.12 -6.26 5.37
N GLY A 24 -4.11 -4.95 5.15
CA GLY A 24 -4.81 -4.00 6.02
C GLY A 24 -6.32 -4.20 5.99
N LEU A 25 -6.91 -4.41 4.80
CA LEU A 25 -8.33 -4.73 4.66
C LEU A 25 -8.67 -6.06 5.34
N TYR A 26 -7.84 -7.10 5.18
CA TYR A 26 -8.01 -8.36 5.89
C TYR A 26 -8.00 -8.18 7.42
N MET A 27 -7.07 -7.39 7.95
CA MET A 27 -7.00 -7.13 9.38
C MET A 27 -8.21 -6.35 9.91
N VAL A 28 -8.73 -5.40 9.11
CA VAL A 28 -9.97 -4.67 9.42
C VAL A 28 -11.17 -5.61 9.43
N LEU A 29 -11.34 -6.42 8.38
CA LEU A 29 -12.45 -7.38 8.28
C LEU A 29 -12.39 -8.46 9.36
N SER A 30 -11.18 -8.82 9.80
CA SER A 30 -10.97 -9.78 10.90
C SER A 30 -11.14 -9.15 12.29
N GLY A 31 -11.44 -7.84 12.38
CA GLY A 31 -11.58 -7.11 13.65
C GLY A 31 -10.27 -6.90 14.41
N ARG A 32 -9.12 -7.23 13.79
CA ARG A 32 -7.78 -7.12 14.41
C ARG A 32 -7.18 -5.73 14.27
N LEU A 33 -7.72 -4.90 13.37
CA LEU A 33 -7.31 -3.53 13.14
C LEU A 33 -8.55 -2.63 13.08
N GLY A 34 -8.55 -1.54 13.85
CA GLY A 34 -9.62 -0.55 13.79
C GLY A 34 -9.62 0.18 12.46
N VAL A 35 -10.81 0.42 11.89
CA VAL A 35 -10.99 1.14 10.61
C VAL A 35 -10.28 2.50 10.61
N ASN A 36 -10.38 3.27 11.71
CA ASN A 36 -9.70 4.56 11.85
C ASN A 36 -8.16 4.45 11.82
N VAL A 37 -7.61 3.36 12.37
CA VAL A 37 -6.16 3.11 12.37
C VAL A 37 -5.71 2.76 10.96
N PHE A 38 -6.47 1.90 10.26
CA PHE A 38 -6.22 1.58 8.86
C PHE A 38 -6.30 2.82 7.96
N ASP A 39 -7.29 3.68 8.13
CA ASP A 39 -7.44 4.93 7.36
C ASP A 39 -6.26 5.89 7.57
N THR A 40 -5.82 6.05 8.83
CA THR A 40 -4.67 6.89 9.16
C THR A 40 -3.37 6.34 8.54
N LEU A 41 -3.15 5.03 8.64
CA LEU A 41 -1.99 4.38 8.04
C LEU A 41 -2.05 4.43 6.51
N SER A 42 -3.22 4.26 5.92
CA SER A 42 -3.43 4.35 4.47
C SER A 42 -3.10 5.74 3.94
N LYS A 43 -3.49 6.81 4.66
CA LYS A 43 -3.12 8.20 4.31
C LYS A 43 -1.62 8.44 4.43
N ALA A 44 -0.98 7.94 5.49
CA ALA A 44 0.46 8.07 5.68
C ALA A 44 1.25 7.32 4.58
N VAL A 45 0.85 6.09 4.26
CA VAL A 45 1.46 5.28 3.20
C VAL A 45 1.18 5.87 1.81
N GLY A 46 -0.03 6.40 1.59
CA GLY A 46 -0.38 7.10 0.35
C GLY A 46 0.46 8.36 0.13
N GLY A 47 0.78 9.11 1.20
CA GLY A 47 1.68 10.25 1.14
C GLY A 47 3.14 9.86 0.95
N LEU A 48 3.61 8.78 1.59
CA LEU A 48 5.00 8.31 1.50
C LEU A 48 5.31 7.61 0.17
N LEU A 49 4.36 6.87 -0.39
CA LEU A 49 4.49 6.13 -1.65
C LEU A 49 3.91 6.88 -2.86
N GLY A 50 3.40 8.09 -2.65
CA GLY A 50 2.89 8.99 -3.69
C GLY A 50 3.84 10.12 -4.05
N ALA A 51 4.89 10.34 -3.24
CA ALA A 51 5.95 11.33 -3.44
C ALA A 51 7.14 10.76 -4.24
#